data_AF-A0A7V5WMI1-F1
#
_entry.id   AF-A0A7V5WMI1-F1
#
_cell.length_a   1.000
_cell.length_b   1.000
_cell.length_c   1.000
_cell.angle_alpha   90.00
_cell.angle_beta   90.00
_cell.angle_gamma   90.00
#
_symmetry.space_group_name_H-M   'P 1'
#
loop_
_entity.id
_entity.type
_entity.pdbx_description
1 polymer ?
#
loop_
_entity_poly.entity_id
_entity_poly.type
_entity_poly.pdbx_seq_one_letter_code
_entity_poly.pdbx_strand_id
1 'polypeptide(L)' 'KTALSTNFKDFEDSIQYLTALKIDNIEAIITRNIKDFRFSSIPVFSPEVYINSKLT' A
#
# COMPACT_ATOMS: atom_id res chain seq x y z
N LYS A 1 -3.73 15.84 -0.02
CA LYS A 1 -2.95 15.22 -1.11
C LYS A 1 -3.94 14.61 -2.10
N THR A 2 -3.83 14.92 -3.38
CA THR A 2 -4.71 14.40 -4.44
C THR A 2 -4.03 13.20 -5.09
N ALA A 3 -4.75 12.17 -5.50
CA ALA A 3 -4.20 10.98 -6.17
C ALA A 3 -3.27 11.32 -7.35
N LEU A 4 -3.68 12.32 -8.13
CA LEU A 4 -2.95 12.85 -9.27
C LEU A 4 -1.59 13.51 -8.92
N SER A 5 -1.33 13.82 -7.66
CA SER A 5 -0.08 14.45 -7.20
C SER A 5 0.90 13.44 -6.60
N THR A 6 0.67 12.14 -6.78
CA THR A 6 1.54 11.10 -6.25
C THR A 6 2.48 10.57 -7.33
N ASN A 7 3.58 9.93 -6.94
CA ASN A 7 4.56 9.35 -7.87
C ASN A 7 4.14 7.97 -8.42
N PHE A 8 2.89 7.55 -8.16
CA PHE A 8 2.34 6.30 -8.68
C PHE A 8 2.00 6.48 -10.15
N LYS A 9 2.34 5.48 -10.96
CA LYS A 9 2.00 5.46 -12.38
C LYS A 9 0.50 5.24 -12.59
N ASP A 10 -0.07 4.36 -11.77
CA ASP A 10 -1.45 3.92 -11.90
C ASP A 10 -2.34 4.67 -10.90
N PHE A 11 -3.47 5.18 -11.40
CA PHE A 11 -4.39 5.99 -10.59
C PHE A 11 -5.00 5.18 -9.43
N GLU A 12 -5.30 3.90 -9.67
CA GLU A 12 -5.83 2.98 -8.64
C GLU A 12 -4.88 2.89 -7.44
N ASP A 13 -3.60 2.62 -7.68
CA ASP A 13 -2.58 2.50 -6.62
C ASP A 13 -2.45 3.81 -5.83
N SER A 14 -2.51 4.95 -6.51
CA SER A 14 -2.44 6.26 -5.84
C SER A 14 -3.61 6.49 -4.89
N ILE A 15 -4.82 6.09 -5.28
CA ILE A 15 -6.03 6.21 -4.46
C ILE A 15 -5.95 5.25 -3.28
N GLN A 16 -5.55 3.99 -3.51
CA GLN A 16 -5.39 2.99 -2.46
C GLN A 16 -4.39 3.46 -1.41
N TYR A 17 -3.21 3.94 -1.85
CA TYR A 17 -2.17 4.46 -0.96
C TYR A 17 -2.64 5.68 -0.15
N LEU A 18 -3.23 6.68 -0.81
CA LEU A 18 -3.69 7.88 -0.11
C LEU A 18 -4.84 7.59 0.86
N THR A 19 -5.69 6.62 0.53
CA THR A 19 -6.76 6.16 1.42
C THR A 19 -6.18 5.50 2.66
N ALA A 20 -5.20 4.61 2.48
CA ALA A 20 -4.49 3.97 3.57
C ALA A 20 -3.76 4.97 4.49
N LEU A 21 -3.24 6.07 3.94
CA LEU A 21 -2.64 7.14 4.74
C LEU A 21 -3.64 8.02 5.51
N LYS A 22 -4.90 8.07 5.08
CA LYS A 22 -5.89 9.03 5.60
C LYS A 22 -6.85 8.40 6.61
N ILE A 23 -7.08 7.10 6.51
CA ILE A 23 -7.95 6.38 7.45
C ILE A 23 -7.09 5.93 8.64
N ASP A 24 -7.56 6.26 9.83
CA ASP A 24 -6.88 5.86 11.06
C ASP A 24 -6.83 4.34 11.21
N ASN A 25 -5.77 3.84 11.85
CA ASN A 25 -5.53 2.42 12.12
C ASN A 25 -5.34 1.53 10.88
N ILE A 26 -5.01 2.10 9.71
CA ILE A 26 -4.49 1.31 8.59
C ILE A 26 -2.97 1.26 8.69
N GLU A 27 -2.44 0.07 8.94
CA GLU A 27 -1.01 -0.14 9.20
C GLU A 27 -0.23 -0.63 7.98
N ALA A 28 -0.90 -1.23 6.99
CA ALA A 28 -0.23 -1.80 5.83
C ALA A 28 -1.17 -1.98 4.63
N ILE A 29 -0.60 -2.07 3.44
CA ILE A 29 -1.28 -2.52 2.21
C ILE A 29 -0.86 -3.95 1.91
N ILE A 30 -1.82 -4.81 1.60
CA ILE A 30 -1.55 -6.18 1.14
C ILE A 30 -1.92 -6.27 -0.34
N THR A 31 -0.94 -6.59 -1.18
CA THR A 31 -1.11 -6.69 -2.63
C THR A 31 -0.12 -7.66 -3.24
N ARG A 32 -0.47 -8.28 -4.36
CA ARG A 32 0.49 -9.07 -5.16
C ARG A 32 1.42 -8.19 -5.99
N ASN A 33 1.13 -6.89 -6.11
CA ASN A 33 1.84 -5.96 -6.99
C ASN A 33 2.77 -5.00 -6.22
N ILE A 34 3.60 -5.54 -5.32
CA ILE A 34 4.42 -4.73 -4.40
C ILE A 34 5.30 -3.70 -5.13
N LYS A 35 5.83 -4.05 -6.30
CA LYS A 35 6.72 -3.20 -7.11
C LYS A 35 6.14 -1.83 -7.45
N ASP A 36 4.82 -1.74 -7.60
CA ASP A 36 4.15 -0.51 -8.01
C ASP A 36 3.91 0.42 -6.81
N PHE A 37 4.10 -0.09 -5.59
CA PHE A 37 4.06 0.65 -4.33
C PHE A 37 5.45 1.02 -3.78
N ARG A 38 6.49 1.05 -4.63
CA ARG A 38 7.87 1.40 -4.21
C ARG A 38 8.04 2.77 -3.54
N PHE A 39 7.08 3.68 -3.72
CA PHE A 39 7.06 5.02 -3.10
C PHE A 39 6.15 5.10 -1.87
N SER A 40 5.59 3.98 -1.42
CA SER A 40 4.73 3.92 -0.24
C SER A 40 5.53 4.24 1.01
N SER A 41 5.03 5.15 1.85
CA SER A 41 5.56 5.39 3.20
C SER A 41 4.99 4.46 4.25
N ILE A 42 3.99 3.64 3.90
CA ILE A 42 3.46 2.58 4.78
C ILE A 42 3.90 1.20 4.28
N PRO A 43 4.03 0.23 5.19
CA PRO A 43 4.38 -1.14 4.83
C PRO A 43 3.48 -1.72 3.72
N VAL A 44 4.10 -2.42 2.78
CA VAL A 44 3.41 -3.13 1.70
C VAL A 44 3.90 -4.57 1.68
N PHE A 45 2.98 -5.52 1.74
CA PHE A 45 3.29 -6.94 1.81
C PHE A 45 2.60 -7.73 0.70
N SER A 46 3.23 -8.82 0.26
CA SER A 46 2.50 -9.85 -0.45
C SER A 46 1.59 -10.61 0.52
N PRO A 47 0.48 -11.20 0.05
CA PRO A 47 -0.36 -12.04 0.89
C PRO A 47 0.42 -13.15 1.60
N GLU A 48 1.35 -13.79 0.88
CA GLU A 48 2.20 -14.85 1.42
C GLU A 48 3.06 -14.37 2.59
N VAL A 49 3.76 -13.24 2.43
CA VAL A 49 4.62 -12.68 3.48
C VAL A 49 3.80 -12.27 4.70
N TYR A 50 2.63 -11.63 4.47
CA TYR A 50 1.77 -11.20 5.56
C TYR A 50 1.19 -12.38 6.36
N ILE A 51 0.74 -13.44 5.69
CA ILE A 51 0.22 -14.62 6.37
C ILE A 51 1.33 -15.30 7.18
N ASN A 52 2.51 -15.50 6.59
CA ASN A 52 3.62 -16.14 7.27
C ASN A 52 4.10 -15.36 8.49
N SER A 53 4.10 -14.02 8.45
CA SER A 53 4.48 -13.18 9.60
C SER A 53 3.46 -13.18 10.75
N LYS A 54 2.22 -13.61 10.52
CA LYS A 54 1.16 -13.72 11.54
C LYS A 54 1.06 -15.10 12.18
N LEU A 55 1.67 -16.11 11.56
CA LEU A 55 1.70 -17.48 12.07
C LEU A 55 2.88 -17.75 13.01
N THR A 56 3.71 -16.73 13.26
CA THR A 56 4.87 -16.76 14.14
C THR A 56 4.65 -15.80 15.30
#